data_AF-A0A2T7A8R8-F1
#
_entry.id   AF-A0A2T7A8R8-F1
#
_cell.length_a   1.000
_cell.length_b   1.000
_cell.length_c   1.000
_cell.angle_alpha   90.00
_cell.angle_beta   90.00
_cell.angle_gamma   90.00
#
_symmetry.space_group_name_H-M   'P 1'
#
loop_
_entity.id
_entity.type
_entity.pdbx_description
1 polymer ?
#
loop_
_entity_poly.entity_id
_entity_poly.type
_entity_poly.pdbx_seq_one_letter_code
_entity_poly.pdbx_strand_id
1 'polypeptide(L)'
;MEGLNPPPATPPLQSLYPTLIRPIIAPDFCQPLLVDAIAYLDPLIADTTIFTAPQRIREIGVEIDGIVRSLRRANAAGEVSGDDSAAIEDGRKLLEQVRRGRLRSRLDNQSFSASTATEEVLARAQERRKAFDAEMNREEEESLKAFKEGLRRTVESR
;
A
#
# COMPACT_ATOMS: atom_id res chain seq x y z
N MET A 1 -3.98 -34.33 24.79
CA MET A 1 -3.55 -33.32 23.81
C MET A 1 -4.80 -32.58 23.39
N GLU A 2 -5.13 -31.50 24.09
CA GLU A 2 -6.22 -30.62 23.69
C GLU A 2 -5.84 -29.98 22.36
N GLY A 3 -6.75 -30.04 21.39
CA GLY A 3 -6.48 -29.61 20.02
C GLY A 3 -6.29 -28.11 19.96
N LEU A 4 -5.16 -27.68 19.39
CA LEU A 4 -4.91 -26.29 18.98
C LEU A 4 -5.90 -25.95 17.86
N ASN A 5 -7.08 -25.44 18.24
CA ASN A 5 -8.08 -25.03 17.27
C ASN A 5 -7.60 -23.75 16.56
N PRO A 6 -7.61 -23.74 15.21
CA PRO A 6 -7.24 -22.56 14.45
C PRO A 6 -8.22 -21.41 14.72
N PRO A 7 -7.71 -20.17 14.83
CA PRO A 7 -8.57 -19.00 14.94
C PRO A 7 -9.37 -18.79 13.65
N PRO A 8 -10.53 -18.13 13.75
CA PRO A 8 -11.28 -17.73 12.56
C PRO A 8 -10.44 -16.75 11.73
N ALA A 9 -10.15 -17.14 10.49
CA ALA A 9 -9.38 -16.36 9.52
C ALA A 9 -9.87 -16.67 8.10
N THR A 10 -9.57 -15.81 7.13
CA THR A 10 -9.80 -16.07 5.72
C THR A 10 -9.04 -17.33 5.25
N PRO A 11 -9.52 -18.04 4.21
CA PRO A 11 -8.96 -19.30 3.74
C PRO A 11 -7.42 -19.31 3.52
N PRO A 12 -6.80 -18.23 2.99
CA PRO A 12 -5.35 -18.16 2.84
C PRO A 12 -4.60 -18.24 4.16
N LEU A 13 -5.03 -17.49 5.17
CA LEU A 13 -4.40 -17.49 6.50
C LEU A 13 -4.68 -18.78 7.28
N GLN A 14 -5.88 -19.36 7.11
CA GLN A 14 -6.20 -20.69 7.68
C GLN A 14 -5.23 -21.78 7.18
N SER A 15 -4.84 -21.73 5.91
CA SER A 15 -3.90 -22.72 5.33
C SER A 15 -2.47 -22.59 5.87
N LEU A 16 -2.08 -21.40 6.35
CA LEU A 16 -0.74 -21.11 6.85
C LEU A 16 -0.59 -21.45 8.35
N TYR A 17 -1.70 -21.51 9.08
CA TYR A 17 -1.73 -21.74 10.51
C TYR A 17 -0.98 -23.01 10.98
N PRO A 18 -1.13 -24.19 10.33
CA PRO A 18 -0.40 -25.39 10.74
C PRO A 18 1.11 -25.26 10.58
N THR A 19 1.56 -24.48 9.58
CA THR A 19 2.97 -24.22 9.31
C THR A 19 3.57 -23.27 10.35
N LEU A 20 2.79 -22.29 10.81
CA LEU A 20 3.22 -21.32 11.83
C LEU A 20 3.33 -21.94 13.23
N ILE A 21 2.50 -22.94 13.55
CA ILE A 21 2.53 -23.63 14.85
C ILE A 21 3.60 -24.73 14.92
N ARG A 22 3.95 -25.36 13.80
CA ARG A 22 4.84 -26.53 13.77
C ARG A 22 6.24 -26.35 14.39
N PRO A 23 6.90 -25.17 14.32
CA PRO A 23 8.20 -24.97 14.95
C PRO A 23 8.13 -24.47 16.40
N ILE A 24 6.93 -24.25 16.99
CA ILE A 24 6.80 -23.58 18.28
C ILE A 24 6.89 -24.58 19.43
N ILE A 25 7.93 -24.44 20.24
CA ILE A 25 8.24 -25.30 21.41
C ILE A 25 7.20 -25.13 22.55
N ALA A 26 6.49 -23.99 22.59
CA ALA A 26 5.45 -23.68 23.57
C ALA A 26 4.20 -23.07 22.88
N PRO A 27 3.35 -23.89 22.25
CA PRO A 27 2.22 -23.41 21.46
C PRO A 27 1.24 -22.59 22.30
N ASP A 28 1.02 -22.98 23.56
CA ASP A 28 0.10 -22.29 24.47
C ASP A 28 0.55 -20.85 24.82
N PHE A 29 1.86 -20.57 24.78
CA PHE A 29 2.40 -19.23 25.01
C PHE A 29 2.27 -18.33 23.78
N CYS A 30 2.46 -18.89 22.59
CA CYS A 30 2.42 -18.12 21.34
C CYS A 30 1.02 -17.99 20.75
N GLN A 31 0.06 -18.81 21.21
CA GLN A 31 -1.32 -18.83 20.74
C GLN A 31 -1.97 -17.43 20.73
N PRO A 32 -1.92 -16.64 21.82
CA PRO A 32 -2.56 -15.32 21.86
C PRO A 32 -1.91 -14.35 20.86
N LEU A 33 -0.58 -14.41 20.73
CA LEU A 33 0.18 -13.57 19.79
C LEU A 33 -0.17 -13.88 18.33
N LEU A 34 -0.37 -15.17 18.01
CA LEU A 34 -0.79 -15.64 16.69
C LEU A 34 -2.24 -15.21 16.39
N VAL A 35 -3.13 -15.28 17.37
CA VAL A 35 -4.51 -14.82 17.24
C VAL A 35 -4.57 -13.33 16.93
N ASP A 36 -3.81 -12.51 17.67
CA ASP A 36 -3.71 -11.07 17.42
C ASP A 36 -3.12 -10.78 16.04
N ALA A 37 -2.02 -11.44 15.67
CA ALA A 37 -1.40 -11.25 14.35
C ALA A 37 -2.37 -11.59 13.20
N ILE A 38 -3.15 -12.66 13.34
CA ILE A 38 -4.16 -13.05 12.36
C ILE A 38 -5.29 -12.01 12.32
N ALA A 39 -5.78 -11.53 13.46
CA ALA A 39 -6.81 -10.49 13.50
C ALA A 39 -6.40 -9.18 12.80
N TYR A 40 -5.11 -8.83 12.83
CA TYR A 40 -4.59 -7.66 12.13
C TYR A 40 -4.33 -7.91 10.63
N LEU A 41 -3.86 -9.10 10.25
CA LEU A 41 -3.49 -9.41 8.88
C LEU A 41 -4.69 -9.81 8.01
N ASP A 42 -5.71 -10.42 8.59
CA ASP A 42 -6.86 -10.96 7.86
C ASP A 42 -7.64 -9.89 7.06
N PRO A 43 -7.95 -8.70 7.63
CA PRO A 43 -8.60 -7.63 6.88
C PRO A 43 -7.72 -7.06 5.75
N LEU A 44 -6.39 -7.02 5.96
CA LEU A 44 -5.43 -6.49 4.97
C LEU A 44 -5.26 -7.41 3.77
N ILE A 45 -5.34 -8.73 3.98
CA ILE A 45 -5.28 -9.73 2.91
C ILE A 45 -6.60 -9.78 2.13
N ALA A 46 -7.73 -9.57 2.81
CA ALA A 46 -9.04 -9.47 2.18
C ALA A 46 -9.20 -8.18 1.34
N ASP A 47 -8.55 -7.08 1.74
CA ASP A 47 -8.59 -5.81 1.02
C ASP A 47 -7.68 -5.80 -0.22
N THR A 48 -8.19 -6.34 -1.32
CA THR A 48 -7.51 -6.33 -2.63
C THR A 48 -7.67 -5.01 -3.38
N THR A 49 -8.34 -4.00 -2.80
CA THR A 49 -8.62 -2.74 -3.49
C THR A 49 -7.35 -1.95 -3.78
N ILE A 50 -6.36 -1.97 -2.88
CA ILE A 50 -5.07 -1.28 -3.04
C ILE A 50 -4.28 -1.86 -4.21
N PHE A 51 -4.31 -3.18 -4.39
CA PHE A 51 -3.54 -3.87 -5.43
C PHE A 51 -4.25 -3.86 -6.80
N THR A 52 -5.58 -3.75 -6.83
CA THR A 52 -6.38 -3.79 -8.07
C THR A 52 -6.83 -2.41 -8.57
N ALA A 53 -6.78 -1.36 -7.73
CA ALA A 53 -7.19 -0.01 -8.11
C ALA A 53 -6.46 0.53 -9.35
N PRO A 54 -5.12 0.41 -9.49
CA PRO A 54 -4.43 0.87 -10.69
C PRO A 54 -4.85 0.14 -11.97
N GLN A 55 -5.25 -1.13 -11.85
CA GLN A 55 -5.69 -1.96 -12.97
C GLN A 55 -7.12 -1.63 -13.37
N ARG A 56 -8.03 -1.50 -12.39
CA ARG A 56 -9.41 -1.05 -12.59
C ARG A 56 -9.49 0.33 -13.23
N ILE A 57 -8.63 1.27 -12.83
CA ILE A 57 -8.56 2.61 -13.44
C ILE A 57 -8.19 2.54 -14.92
N ARG A 58 -7.28 1.63 -15.31
CA ARG A 58 -6.92 1.43 -16.72
C ARG A 58 -8.07 0.82 -17.51
N GLU A 59 -8.74 -0.19 -16.96
CA GLU A 59 -9.90 -0.85 -17.59
C GLU A 59 -11.01 0.17 -17.87
N ILE A 60 -11.35 1.00 -16.89
CA ILE A 60 -12.33 2.08 -17.04
C ILE A 60 -11.88 3.10 -18.11
N GLY A 61 -10.58 3.41 -18.18
CA GLY A 61 -10.03 4.28 -19.22
C GLY A 61 -10.26 3.75 -20.64
N VAL A 62 -10.08 2.44 -20.83
CA VAL A 62 -10.32 1.77 -22.12
C VAL A 62 -11.81 1.80 -22.49
N GLU A 63 -12.69 1.57 -21.52
CA GLU A 63 -14.15 1.64 -21.73
C GLU A 63 -14.60 3.04 -22.13
N ILE A 64 -14.11 4.08 -21.45
CA ILE A 64 -14.39 5.49 -21.77
C ILE A 64 -13.92 5.83 -23.19
N ASP A 65 -12.71 5.40 -23.57
CA ASP A 65 -12.20 5.61 -24.92
C ASP A 65 -13.06 4.89 -25.98
N GLY A 66 -13.56 3.69 -25.66
CA GLY A 66 -14.53 2.97 -26.48
C GLY A 66 -15.83 3.75 -26.69
N ILE A 67 -16.39 4.29 -25.60
CA ILE A 67 -17.62 5.11 -25.62
C ILE A 67 -17.40 6.39 -26.44
N VAL A 68 -16.28 7.09 -26.25
CA VAL A 68 -15.94 8.31 -27.00
C VAL A 68 -15.80 8.02 -28.50
N ARG A 69 -15.15 6.91 -28.88
CA ARG A 69 -15.07 6.50 -30.30
C ARG A 69 -16.42 6.11 -30.86
N SER A 70 -17.28 5.47 -30.08
CA SER A 70 -18.65 5.14 -30.47
C SER A 70 -19.48 6.40 -30.73
N LEU A 71 -19.47 7.35 -29.78
CA LEU A 71 -20.14 8.65 -29.90
C LEU A 71 -19.65 9.47 -31.10
N ARG A 72 -18.34 9.47 -31.37
CA ARG A 72 -17.80 10.15 -32.56
C ARG A 72 -18.26 9.48 -33.86
N ARG A 73 -18.36 8.15 -33.90
CA ARG A 73 -18.90 7.42 -35.05
C ARG A 73 -20.39 7.68 -35.26
N ALA A 74 -21.18 7.68 -34.18
CA ALA A 74 -22.60 8.00 -34.23
C ALA A 74 -22.85 9.44 -34.71
N ASN A 75 -22.08 10.41 -34.18
CA ASN A 75 -22.16 11.81 -34.61
C ASN A 75 -21.67 12.04 -36.05
N ALA A 76 -20.69 11.25 -36.53
CA ALA A 76 -20.23 11.30 -37.92
C ALA A 76 -21.21 10.63 -38.90
N ALA A 77 -22.05 9.71 -38.43
CA ALA A 77 -23.02 8.97 -39.23
C ALA A 77 -24.36 9.72 -39.45
N GLY A 78 -24.57 10.88 -38.83
CA GLY A 78 -25.68 11.79 -39.18
C GLY A 78 -27.10 11.28 -38.91
N GLU A 79 -27.30 10.22 -38.13
CA GLU A 79 -28.62 9.78 -37.67
C GLU A 79 -28.81 10.12 -36.19
N VAL A 80 -29.33 11.32 -35.92
CA VAL A 80 -29.98 11.62 -34.64
C VAL A 80 -31.48 11.63 -34.90
N SER A 81 -32.10 10.44 -34.84
CA SER A 81 -33.54 10.34 -34.64
C SER A 81 -33.86 10.85 -33.23
N GLY A 82 -34.67 11.89 -33.17
CA GLY A 82 -34.81 12.76 -32.01
C GLY A 82 -35.81 12.31 -30.96
N ASP A 83 -35.54 11.23 -30.23
CA ASP A 83 -36.44 10.79 -29.12
C ASP A 83 -35.77 10.56 -27.75
N ASP A 84 -34.44 10.64 -27.64
CA ASP A 84 -33.72 10.28 -26.40
C ASP A 84 -33.41 11.49 -25.49
N SER A 85 -34.41 12.33 -25.24
CA SER A 85 -34.27 13.49 -24.32
C SER A 85 -33.84 13.06 -22.91
N ALA A 86 -34.32 11.90 -22.44
CA ALA A 86 -33.93 11.31 -21.17
C ALA A 86 -32.47 10.84 -21.15
N ALA A 87 -31.97 10.22 -22.22
CA ALA A 87 -30.57 9.78 -22.29
C ALA A 87 -29.59 10.96 -22.38
N ILE A 88 -30.02 12.07 -23.01
CA ILE A 88 -29.26 13.32 -23.04
C ILE A 88 -29.16 13.95 -21.64
N GLU A 89 -30.25 13.89 -20.86
CA GLU A 89 -30.26 14.40 -19.49
C GLU A 89 -29.40 13.55 -18.54
N ASP A 90 -29.47 12.22 -18.66
CA ASP A 90 -28.63 11.30 -17.91
C ASP A 90 -27.15 11.43 -18.29
N GLY A 91 -26.86 11.64 -19.57
CA GLY A 91 -25.52 11.98 -20.05
C GLY A 91 -24.99 13.28 -19.45
N ARG A 92 -25.84 14.30 -19.27
CA ARG A 92 -25.47 15.55 -18.57
C ARG A 92 -25.17 15.32 -17.10
N LYS A 93 -26.00 14.54 -16.40
CA LYS A 93 -25.77 14.20 -14.97
C LYS A 93 -24.47 13.44 -14.80
N LEU A 94 -24.15 12.51 -15.69
CA LEU A 94 -22.89 11.76 -15.68
C LEU A 94 -21.69 12.68 -15.95
N LEU A 95 -21.79 13.59 -16.93
CA LEU A 95 -20.74 14.57 -17.21
C LEU A 95 -20.50 15.54 -16.03
N GLU A 96 -21.55 15.95 -15.32
CA GLU A 96 -21.42 16.72 -14.08
C GLU A 96 -20.73 15.93 -12.97
N GLN A 97 -21.08 14.65 -12.80
CA GLN A 97 -20.39 13.78 -11.85
C GLN A 97 -18.90 13.66 -12.17
N VAL A 98 -18.55 13.51 -13.45
CA VAL A 98 -17.15 13.47 -13.92
C VAL A 98 -16.44 14.80 -13.69
N ARG A 99 -17.10 15.94 -13.94
CA ARG A 99 -16.53 17.27 -13.65
C ARG A 99 -16.25 17.43 -12.15
N ARG A 100 -17.18 17.04 -11.29
CA ARG A 100 -16.98 17.06 -9.84
C ARG A 100 -15.88 16.10 -9.39
N GLY A 101 -15.83 14.89 -9.95
CA GLY A 101 -14.79 13.90 -9.66
C GLY A 101 -13.40 14.39 -10.07
N ARG A 102 -13.27 14.99 -11.25
CA ARG A 102 -12.02 15.64 -11.71
C ARG A 102 -11.65 16.83 -10.84
N LEU A 103 -12.61 17.65 -10.43
CA LEU A 103 -12.34 18.79 -9.55
C LEU A 103 -11.86 18.32 -8.18
N ARG A 104 -12.48 17.28 -7.60
CA ARG A 104 -12.05 16.63 -6.35
C ARG A 104 -10.65 16.05 -6.49
N SER A 105 -10.39 15.26 -7.53
CA SER A 105 -9.05 14.72 -7.80
C SER A 105 -8.01 15.83 -8.03
N ARG A 106 -8.37 16.96 -8.66
CA ARG A 106 -7.47 18.11 -8.78
C ARG A 106 -7.22 18.79 -7.45
N LEU A 107 -8.22 18.89 -6.57
CA LEU A 107 -8.09 19.45 -5.22
C LEU A 107 -7.31 18.51 -4.30
N ASP A 108 -7.53 17.21 -4.39
CA ASP A 108 -6.77 16.18 -3.66
C ASP A 108 -5.32 16.14 -4.15
N ASN A 109 -5.10 16.20 -5.46
CA ASN A 109 -3.75 16.34 -6.02
C ASN A 109 -3.13 17.71 -5.72
N GLN A 110 -3.90 18.80 -5.62
CA GLN A 110 -3.42 20.11 -5.16
C GLN A 110 -3.08 20.11 -3.67
N SER A 111 -3.80 19.35 -2.84
CA SER A 111 -3.45 19.14 -1.43
C SER A 111 -2.13 18.36 -1.29
N PHE A 112 -1.72 17.63 -2.33
CA PHE A 112 -0.41 16.98 -2.44
C PHE A 112 0.63 17.77 -3.25
N SER A 113 0.25 18.91 -3.86
CA SER A 113 1.15 19.74 -4.68
C SER A 113 1.04 21.23 -4.34
N ALA A 114 1.04 21.56 -3.04
CA ALA A 114 1.53 22.84 -2.55
C ALA A 114 3.04 22.71 -2.27
N SER A 115 3.83 23.42 -3.06
CA SER A 115 5.28 23.34 -3.25
C SER A 115 6.16 23.73 -2.06
N THR A 116 5.67 23.66 -0.82
CA THR A 116 6.46 23.94 0.40
C THR A 116 6.75 22.69 1.22
N ALA A 117 5.92 21.64 1.11
CA ALA A 117 6.08 20.42 1.91
C ALA A 117 7.15 19.45 1.35
N THR A 118 7.39 19.44 0.04
CA THR A 118 8.33 18.47 -0.58
C THR A 118 9.79 18.79 -0.26
N GLU A 119 10.16 20.06 -0.18
CA GLU A 119 11.52 20.48 0.14
C GLU A 119 11.84 20.27 1.62
N GLU A 120 10.88 20.53 2.51
CA GLU A 120 11.01 20.27 3.95
C GLU A 120 11.05 18.77 4.26
N VAL A 121 10.25 17.94 3.56
CA VAL A 121 10.28 16.48 3.70
C VAL A 121 11.60 15.90 3.18
N LEU A 122 12.13 16.41 2.06
CA LEU A 122 13.44 16.00 1.56
C LEU A 122 14.58 16.43 2.50
N ALA A 123 14.53 17.65 3.04
CA ALA A 123 15.51 18.12 4.02
C ALA A 123 15.49 17.26 5.29
N ARG A 124 14.29 16.96 5.83
CA ARG A 124 14.13 16.06 6.99
C ARG A 124 14.58 14.63 6.68
N ALA A 125 14.37 14.13 5.48
CA ALA A 125 14.85 12.80 5.07
C ALA A 125 16.39 12.75 4.99
N GLN A 126 17.01 13.82 4.47
CA GLN A 126 18.47 13.95 4.44
C GLN A 126 19.08 14.10 5.84
N GLU A 127 18.43 14.85 6.72
CA GLU A 127 18.86 15.01 8.12
C GLU A 127 18.80 13.68 8.88
N ARG A 128 17.71 12.91 8.74
CA ARG A 128 17.61 11.57 9.33
C ARG A 128 18.66 10.61 8.78
N ARG A 129 18.96 10.69 7.48
CA ARG A 129 20.00 9.87 6.87
C ARG A 129 21.38 10.22 7.42
N LYS A 130 21.71 11.51 7.53
CA LYS A 130 22.98 11.96 8.12
C LYS A 130 23.10 11.56 9.59
N ALA A 131 22.03 11.64 10.37
CA ALA A 131 22.02 11.20 11.77
C ALA A 131 22.23 9.68 11.89
N PHE A 132 21.58 8.89 11.03
CA PHE A 132 21.78 7.45 10.97
C PHE A 132 23.21 7.08 10.56
N ASP A 133 23.75 7.72 9.52
CA ASP A 133 25.12 7.48 9.07
C ASP A 133 26.16 7.86 10.15
N ALA A 134 25.89 8.92 10.94
CA ALA A 134 26.75 9.31 12.06
C ALA A 134 26.70 8.28 13.21
N GLU A 135 25.51 7.78 13.55
CA GLU A 135 25.36 6.76 14.60
C GLU A 135 26.02 5.44 14.18
N MET A 136 25.83 5.03 12.92
CA MET A 136 26.48 3.82 12.38
C MET A 136 28.00 3.94 12.42
N ASN A 137 28.58 5.08 11.99
CA ASN A 137 30.03 5.28 12.08
C ASN A 137 30.53 5.26 13.53
N ARG A 138 29.74 5.77 14.48
CA ARG A 138 30.07 5.72 15.90
C ARG A 138 30.11 4.29 16.42
N GLU A 139 29.07 3.50 16.14
CA GLU A 139 29.01 2.09 16.55
C GLU A 139 30.14 1.26 15.91
N GLU A 140 30.49 1.54 14.66
CA GLU A 140 31.63 0.90 13.99
C GLU A 140 32.96 1.24 14.68
N GLU A 141 33.20 2.51 15.01
CA GLU A 141 34.41 2.93 15.73
C GLU A 141 34.51 2.33 17.13
N GLU A 142 33.40 2.31 17.89
CA GLU A 142 33.34 1.69 19.21
C GLU A 142 33.60 0.18 19.14
N SER A 143 33.02 -0.50 18.14
CA SER A 143 33.24 -1.93 17.90
C SER A 143 34.69 -2.23 17.51
N LEU A 144 35.28 -1.42 16.62
CA LEU A 144 36.68 -1.56 16.22
C LEU A 144 37.64 -1.29 17.39
N LYS A 145 37.30 -0.35 18.27
CA LYS A 145 38.08 -0.07 19.48
C LYS A 145 38.01 -1.22 20.47
N ALA A 146 36.81 -1.74 20.74
CA ALA A 146 36.61 -2.90 21.61
C ALA A 146 37.35 -4.14 21.07
N PHE A 147 37.30 -4.37 19.75
CA PHE A 147 38.03 -5.45 19.11
C PHE A 147 39.55 -5.30 19.25
N LYS A 148 40.10 -4.10 19.02
CA LYS A 148 41.53 -3.81 19.19
C LYS A 148 41.98 -3.95 20.65
N GLU A 149 41.16 -3.52 21.60
CA GLU A 149 41.44 -3.71 23.03
C GLU A 149 41.39 -5.18 23.43
N GLY A 150 40.43 -5.95 22.90
CA GLY A 150 40.36 -7.41 23.08
C GLY A 150 41.62 -8.12 22.55
N LEU A 151 42.09 -7.72 21.38
CA LEU A 151 43.36 -8.20 20.81
C LEU A 151 44.56 -7.86 21.71
N ARG A 152 44.67 -6.61 22.18
CA ARG A 152 45.76 -6.20 23.08
C ARG A 152 45.76 -6.99 24.39
N ARG A 153 44.61 -7.15 25.04
CA ARG A 153 44.51 -7.97 26.26
C ARG A 153 44.93 -9.42 26.01
N THR A 154 44.52 -9.99 24.87
CA THR A 154 44.86 -11.38 24.53
C THR A 154 46.37 -11.55 24.31
N VAL A 155 47.01 -10.57 23.67
CA VAL A 155 48.47 -10.56 23.43
C VAL A 155 49.26 -10.30 24.72
N GLU A 156 48.79 -9.42 25.60
CA GLU A 156 49.43 -9.10 26.89
C GLU A 156 49.21 -10.19 27.95
N SER A 157 48.17 -11.02 27.82
CA SER A 157 47.89 -12.15 28.72
C SER A 157 48.72 -13.42 28.44
N ARG A 158 49.68 -13.34 27.51
CA ARG A 158 50.52 -14.44 27.05
C ARG A 158 51.97 -14.23 27.49
#